data_AF-A0A955CVN8-F1
#
_entry.id   AF-A0A955CVN8-F1
#
_cell.length_a   1.000
_cell.length_b   1.000
_cell.length_c   1.000
_cell.angle_alpha   90.00
_cell.angle_beta   90.00
_cell.angle_gamma   90.00
#
_symmetry.space_group_name_H-M   'P 1'
#
loop_
_entity.id
_entity.type
_entity.pdbx_description
1 polymer ?
#
loop_
_entity_poly.entity_id
_entity_poly.type
_entity_poly.pdbx_seq_one_letter_code
_entity_poly.pdbx_strand_id
1 'polypeptide(L)'
;MSTLRSHISDALVQLRRCLLGAVVVLFVSLLIHIVAVGFVHFTDVRYVEAGAGTEQAPRIVHSTGVAPGVDLDRDQFDPTVHKRPTASGQIQNTAETKLVLGPWDDGLRITNDIAGAVGIFASWAIVLLSVLGVQVSAGGGVRGVHHMVSTCLWALGIAIFATPWEGALPSSPIPGVLVHYAEVIETSAQASQHVHVVEFFLSNFVLPATLMAGALVCSWKFCKGVEAGMYLPQATPFDIAVDKEIAEIRAGNISGMGGRTAGALNNAMAKKSAEDTGPSVEDAFPDKNKPGAKPSEERKWVSHNDREAGKPNMSNDGFRRPL
;
A
#
# COMPACT_ATOMS: atom_id res chain seq x y z
N MET A 1 -19.00 1.85 -30.32
CA MET A 1 -17.92 1.77 -29.30
C MET A 1 -18.14 2.68 -28.08
N SER A 2 -19.07 3.64 -28.13
CA SER A 2 -19.34 4.57 -27.02
C SER A 2 -19.85 3.93 -25.72
N THR A 3 -20.67 2.87 -25.80
CA THR A 3 -21.23 2.20 -24.62
C THR A 3 -20.16 1.49 -23.78
N LEU A 4 -19.24 0.77 -24.43
CA LEU A 4 -18.09 0.10 -23.79
C LEU A 4 -17.20 1.08 -23.00
N ARG A 5 -16.98 2.29 -23.51
CA ARG A 5 -16.18 3.32 -22.81
C ARG A 5 -16.85 3.81 -21.53
N SER A 6 -18.19 3.91 -21.49
CA SER A 6 -18.90 4.31 -20.27
C SER A 6 -18.77 3.27 -19.15
N HIS A 7 -18.85 1.97 -19.49
CA HIS A 7 -18.76 0.90 -18.50
C HIS A 7 -17.39 0.81 -17.82
N ILE A 8 -16.30 1.08 -18.55
CA ILE A 8 -14.94 1.07 -17.98
C ILE A 8 -14.75 2.24 -17.02
N SER A 9 -15.25 3.43 -17.37
CA SER A 9 -15.18 4.61 -16.50
C SER A 9 -15.91 4.37 -15.17
N ASP A 10 -17.13 3.83 -15.22
CA ASP A 10 -17.91 3.55 -14.01
C ASP A 10 -17.21 2.51 -13.12
N ALA A 11 -16.64 1.46 -13.73
CA ALA A 11 -15.88 0.45 -13.00
C ALA A 11 -14.64 1.04 -12.29
N LEU A 12 -13.90 1.92 -12.95
CA LEU A 12 -12.73 2.58 -12.34
C LEU A 12 -13.12 3.53 -11.20
N VAL A 13 -14.25 4.25 -11.32
CA VAL A 13 -14.77 5.10 -10.24
C VAL A 13 -15.20 4.26 -9.04
N GLN A 14 -15.85 3.11 -9.27
CA GLN A 14 -16.22 2.19 -8.20
C GLN A 14 -14.99 1.60 -7.51
N LEU A 15 -13.99 1.13 -8.28
CA LEU A 15 -12.72 0.63 -7.75
C LEU A 15 -12.00 1.68 -6.90
N ARG A 16 -11.98 2.96 -7.33
CA ARG A 16 -11.41 4.07 -6.55
C ARG A 16 -12.08 4.21 -5.19
N ARG A 17 -13.41 4.17 -5.14
CA ARG A 17 -14.16 4.29 -3.87
C ARG A 17 -13.89 3.12 -2.95
N CYS A 18 -13.90 1.89 -3.47
CA CYS A 18 -13.59 0.69 -2.69
C CYS A 18 -12.17 0.72 -2.15
N LEU A 19 -11.18 1.11 -2.97
CA LEU A 19 -9.78 1.19 -2.56
C LEU A 19 -9.57 2.27 -1.49
N LEU A 20 -10.19 3.44 -1.64
CA LEU A 20 -10.15 4.49 -0.62
C LEU A 20 -10.79 4.04 0.70
N GLY A 21 -11.92 3.32 0.64
CA GLY A 21 -12.54 2.71 1.82
C GLY A 21 -11.59 1.75 2.53
N ALA A 22 -10.95 0.84 1.80
CA ALA A 22 -9.98 -0.10 2.36
C ALA A 22 -8.76 0.60 2.97
N VAL A 23 -8.25 1.66 2.32
CA VAL A 23 -7.15 2.50 2.85
C VAL A 23 -7.54 3.17 4.16
N VAL A 24 -8.76 3.73 4.27
CA VAL A 24 -9.25 4.34 5.51
C VAL A 24 -9.35 3.31 6.62
N VAL A 25 -9.90 2.12 6.35
CA VAL A 25 -9.99 1.04 7.33
C VAL A 25 -8.60 0.63 7.82
N LEU A 26 -7.65 0.39 6.92
CA LEU A 26 -6.27 0.06 7.28
C LEU A 26 -5.63 1.17 8.13
N PHE A 27 -5.83 2.45 7.75
CA PHE A 27 -5.29 3.59 8.47
C PHE A 27 -5.82 3.67 9.90
N VAL A 28 -7.12 3.47 10.09
CA VAL A 28 -7.76 3.43 11.42
C VAL A 28 -7.23 2.25 12.23
N SER A 29 -7.09 1.07 11.64
CA SER A 29 -6.50 -0.10 12.32
C SER A 29 -5.07 0.17 12.81
N LEU A 30 -4.21 0.75 11.96
CA LEU A 30 -2.84 1.10 12.33
C LEU A 30 -2.80 2.17 13.43
N LEU A 31 -3.71 3.14 13.37
CA LEU A 31 -3.82 4.18 14.40
C LEU A 31 -4.24 3.57 15.75
N ILE A 32 -5.24 2.68 15.76
CA ILE A 32 -5.68 1.96 16.97
C ILE A 32 -4.50 1.16 17.54
N HIS A 33 -3.72 0.48 16.69
CA HIS A 33 -2.56 -0.28 17.13
C HIS A 33 -1.50 0.61 17.80
N ILE A 34 -1.11 1.73 17.17
CA ILE A 34 -0.15 2.69 17.76
C ILE A 34 -0.66 3.21 19.11
N VAL A 35 -1.96 3.53 19.20
CA VAL A 35 -2.58 4.00 20.44
C VAL A 35 -2.54 2.90 21.51
N ALA A 36 -2.90 1.66 21.16
CA ALA A 36 -2.87 0.52 22.07
C ALA A 36 -1.45 0.28 22.61
N VAL A 37 -0.44 0.25 21.73
CA VAL A 37 0.99 0.16 22.14
C VAL A 37 1.35 1.32 23.06
N GLY A 38 0.96 2.55 22.72
CA GLY A 38 1.24 3.73 23.53
C GLY A 38 0.66 3.63 24.93
N PHE A 39 -0.60 3.18 25.06
CA PHE A 39 -1.21 2.91 26.37
C PHE A 39 -0.46 1.82 27.11
N VAL A 40 -0.16 0.70 26.45
CA VAL A 40 0.52 -0.44 27.08
C VAL A 40 1.91 -0.06 27.61
N HIS A 41 2.66 0.75 26.87
CA HIS A 41 4.04 1.07 27.19
C HIS A 41 4.18 2.27 28.14
N PHE A 42 3.37 3.32 27.96
CA PHE A 42 3.51 4.57 28.70
C PHE A 42 2.53 4.72 29.86
N THR A 43 1.52 3.85 29.97
CA THR A 43 0.51 3.96 31.03
C THR A 43 0.45 2.67 31.84
N ASP A 44 0.52 2.79 33.16
CA ASP A 44 0.28 1.67 34.10
C ASP A 44 -1.20 1.27 34.19
N VAL A 45 -2.00 1.53 33.14
CA VAL A 45 -3.45 1.25 33.09
C VAL A 45 -3.76 -0.24 33.29
N ARG A 46 -2.77 -1.10 33.08
CA ARG A 46 -2.87 -2.55 33.30
C ARG A 46 -2.93 -2.96 34.75
N TYR A 47 -2.38 -2.17 35.65
CA TYR A 47 -2.21 -2.58 37.03
C TYR A 47 -2.97 -1.63 37.95
N VAL A 48 -3.91 -2.19 38.68
CA VAL A 48 -4.54 -1.49 39.80
C VAL A 48 -3.88 -2.00 41.07
N GLU A 49 -3.36 -1.09 41.90
CA GLU A 49 -2.89 -1.44 43.24
C GLU A 49 -4.08 -2.02 44.02
N ALA A 50 -3.99 -3.30 44.40
CA ALA A 50 -5.02 -3.93 45.22
C ALA A 50 -5.03 -3.25 46.60
N GLY A 51 -5.92 -2.28 46.78
CA GLY A 51 -6.18 -1.70 48.10
C GLY A 51 -6.59 -2.80 49.08
N ALA A 52 -6.20 -2.64 50.35
CA ALA A 52 -6.37 -3.62 51.44
C ALA A 52 -7.84 -3.91 51.85
N GLY A 53 -8.82 -3.74 50.97
CA GLY A 53 -10.25 -3.80 51.30
C GLY A 53 -11.17 -4.53 50.30
N THR A 54 -10.67 -5.10 49.22
CA THR A 54 -11.50 -5.89 48.29
C THR A 54 -11.46 -7.39 48.65
N GLU A 55 -12.53 -7.87 49.28
CA GLU A 55 -12.80 -9.28 49.65
C GLU A 55 -12.92 -10.27 48.46
N GLN A 56 -12.68 -9.83 47.23
CA GLN A 56 -12.65 -10.74 46.09
C GLN A 56 -11.28 -11.42 46.03
N ALA A 57 -11.27 -12.74 46.27
CA ALA A 57 -10.11 -13.63 46.24
C ALA A 57 -9.17 -13.27 45.08
N PRO A 58 -8.04 -12.59 45.34
CA PRO A 58 -7.30 -11.99 44.27
C PRO A 58 -6.43 -13.07 43.61
N ARG A 59 -6.47 -13.17 42.27
CA ARG A 59 -5.63 -14.09 41.51
C ARG A 59 -4.19 -13.56 41.54
N ILE A 60 -3.29 -14.23 42.26
CA ILE A 60 -1.88 -13.84 42.34
C ILE A 60 -1.24 -14.13 40.99
N VAL A 61 -0.80 -13.09 40.27
CA VAL A 61 0.13 -13.23 39.15
C VAL A 61 1.50 -12.92 39.74
N HIS A 62 2.31 -13.96 39.98
CA HIS A 62 3.70 -13.75 40.38
C HIS A 62 4.45 -13.14 39.18
N SER A 63 4.95 -11.91 39.31
CA SER A 63 5.90 -11.35 38.35
C SER A 63 7.28 -11.96 38.63
N THR A 64 7.46 -13.22 38.29
CA THR A 64 8.80 -13.81 38.21
C THR A 64 9.49 -13.23 36.99
N GLY A 65 10.21 -12.13 37.18
CA GLY A 65 11.31 -11.72 36.31
C GLY A 65 12.41 -12.76 36.39
N VAL A 66 12.22 -13.90 35.72
CA VAL A 66 13.24 -14.93 35.54
C VAL A 66 13.63 -14.89 34.08
N ALA A 67 14.90 -14.55 33.84
CA ALA A 67 15.52 -14.54 32.53
C ALA A 67 15.31 -15.90 31.82
N PRO A 68 15.02 -15.92 30.50
CA PRO A 68 14.87 -17.16 29.75
C PRO A 68 16.24 -17.81 29.60
N GLY A 69 16.44 -18.96 30.26
CA GLY A 69 17.71 -19.70 30.18
C GLY A 69 17.99 -20.71 31.30
N VAL A 70 17.09 -20.89 32.26
CA VAL A 70 17.21 -21.98 33.25
C VAL A 70 16.33 -23.14 32.80
N ASP A 71 16.96 -24.13 32.17
CA ASP A 71 16.37 -25.46 31.99
C ASP A 71 15.99 -26.01 33.37
N LEU A 72 14.71 -25.97 33.69
CA LEU A 72 14.16 -26.68 34.83
C LEU A 72 13.96 -28.14 34.40
N ASP A 73 15.02 -28.91 34.66
CA ASP A 73 15.02 -30.37 34.58
C ASP A 73 13.87 -30.91 35.46
N ARG A 74 12.95 -31.63 34.81
CA ARG A 74 11.57 -31.83 35.28
C ARG A 74 11.40 -33.09 36.13
N ASP A 75 12.40 -33.50 36.90
CA ASP A 75 12.37 -34.81 37.59
C ASP A 75 13.00 -34.86 39.01
N GLN A 76 13.00 -33.76 39.78
CA GLN A 76 13.38 -33.86 41.20
C GLN A 76 12.49 -33.03 42.12
N PHE A 77 11.33 -33.60 42.45
CA PHE A 77 10.50 -33.17 43.57
C PHE A 77 10.83 -34.03 44.80
N ASP A 78 11.76 -33.58 45.63
CA ASP A 78 11.98 -34.08 46.98
C ASP A 78 11.39 -33.06 47.99
N PRO A 79 10.30 -33.37 48.70
CA PRO A 79 9.62 -32.42 49.58
C PRO A 79 10.19 -32.42 51.00
N THR A 80 11.47 -32.74 51.19
CA THR A 80 12.09 -32.59 52.50
C THR A 80 13.55 -32.13 52.40
N VAL A 81 13.89 -31.11 53.18
CA VAL A 81 15.26 -30.72 53.57
C VAL A 81 15.97 -29.70 52.66
N HIS A 82 15.86 -28.39 52.99
CA HIS A 82 16.97 -27.61 53.57
C HIS A 82 16.61 -26.12 53.77
N LYS A 83 16.53 -25.72 55.05
CA LYS A 83 16.81 -24.35 55.47
C LYS A 83 18.27 -24.04 55.14
N ARG A 84 18.51 -23.06 54.26
CA ARG A 84 19.82 -22.42 54.10
C ARG A 84 19.67 -20.94 54.48
N PRO A 85 20.34 -20.45 55.53
CA PRO A 85 20.35 -19.02 55.83
C PRO A 85 21.44 -18.36 54.98
N THR A 86 21.03 -17.61 53.95
CA THR A 86 21.91 -16.65 53.30
C THR A 86 21.78 -15.31 54.02
N ALA A 87 22.73 -15.07 54.93
CA ALA A 87 23.02 -13.75 55.45
C ALA A 87 23.81 -12.95 54.40
N SER A 88 23.13 -12.05 53.72
CA SER A 88 23.66 -10.73 53.32
C SER A 88 22.47 -9.85 53.01
N GLY A 89 22.26 -8.86 53.87
CA GLY A 89 21.06 -8.06 53.95
C GLY A 89 20.90 -7.11 52.77
N GLN A 90 19.89 -7.38 51.97
CA GLN A 90 18.98 -6.34 51.50
C GLN A 90 17.59 -6.96 51.47
N ILE A 91 16.94 -6.98 52.64
CA ILE A 91 15.49 -7.18 52.72
C ILE A 91 14.89 -5.90 52.14
N GLN A 92 14.76 -5.83 50.81
CA GLN A 92 13.75 -4.99 50.20
C GLN A 92 12.42 -5.61 50.62
N ASN A 93 11.91 -5.16 51.77
CA ASN A 93 10.48 -5.13 52.05
C ASN A 93 9.83 -4.14 51.07
N THR A 94 9.95 -4.37 49.77
CA THR A 94 8.93 -3.91 48.84
C THR A 94 7.76 -4.81 49.17
N ALA A 95 6.80 -4.29 49.94
CA ALA A 95 5.50 -4.91 50.04
C ALA A 95 5.11 -5.32 48.62
N GLU A 96 5.05 -6.62 48.36
CA GLU A 96 4.72 -7.18 47.05
C GLU A 96 3.26 -6.77 46.82
N THR A 97 3.07 -5.55 46.31
CA THR A 97 1.76 -5.00 46.01
C THR A 97 1.20 -5.95 44.97
N LYS A 98 0.18 -6.70 45.37
CA LYS A 98 -0.47 -7.67 44.51
C LYS A 98 -1.14 -6.91 43.38
N LEU A 99 -0.41 -6.70 42.29
CA LEU A 99 -0.92 -6.04 41.09
C LEU A 99 -1.97 -6.96 40.48
N VAL A 100 -3.21 -6.48 40.41
CA VAL A 100 -4.30 -7.19 39.75
C VAL A 100 -4.50 -6.55 38.38
N LEU A 101 -4.78 -7.37 37.37
CA LEU A 101 -5.11 -6.88 36.03
C LEU A 101 -6.33 -5.94 36.10
N GLY A 102 -6.18 -4.73 35.59
CA GLY A 102 -7.25 -3.76 35.50
C GLY A 102 -8.31 -4.16 34.47
N PRO A 103 -9.55 -3.68 34.63
CA PRO A 103 -10.66 -3.97 33.70
C PRO A 103 -10.44 -3.46 32.26
N TRP A 104 -9.48 -2.55 32.08
CA TRP A 104 -9.13 -1.99 30.78
C TRP A 104 -8.30 -2.92 29.90
N ASP A 105 -7.62 -3.91 30.49
CA ASP A 105 -6.74 -4.82 29.74
C ASP A 105 -7.52 -5.67 28.73
N ASP A 106 -8.68 -6.19 29.15
CA ASP A 106 -9.58 -6.94 28.27
C ASP A 106 -10.09 -6.09 27.09
N GLY A 107 -10.43 -4.82 27.36
CA GLY A 107 -10.88 -3.87 26.34
C GLY A 107 -9.79 -3.57 25.30
N LEU A 108 -8.58 -3.29 25.76
CA LEU A 108 -7.42 -3.05 24.90
C LEU A 108 -7.06 -4.28 24.07
N ARG A 109 -7.10 -5.48 24.69
CA ARG A 109 -6.84 -6.75 24.02
C ARG A 109 -7.81 -6.98 22.86
N ILE A 110 -9.11 -6.96 23.15
CA ILE A 110 -10.14 -7.22 22.14
C ILE A 110 -10.05 -6.17 21.02
N THR A 111 -9.88 -4.90 21.37
CA THR A 111 -9.81 -3.81 20.40
C THR A 111 -8.59 -3.93 19.49
N ASN A 112 -7.40 -4.22 20.05
CA ASN A 112 -6.18 -4.40 19.26
C ASN A 112 -6.27 -5.64 18.36
N ASP A 113 -6.73 -6.78 18.87
CA ASP A 113 -6.83 -8.02 18.09
C ASP A 113 -7.84 -7.89 16.94
N ILE A 114 -8.99 -7.26 17.17
CA ILE A 114 -9.97 -6.97 16.11
C ILE A 114 -9.39 -5.98 15.10
N ALA A 115 -8.76 -4.89 15.56
CA ALA A 115 -8.14 -3.90 14.68
C ALA A 115 -7.04 -4.52 13.81
N GLY A 116 -6.22 -5.40 14.40
CA GLY A 116 -5.20 -6.17 13.71
C GLY A 116 -5.78 -7.06 12.62
N ALA A 117 -6.77 -7.90 12.96
CA ALA A 117 -7.44 -8.77 11.99
C ALA A 117 -8.07 -7.97 10.83
N VAL A 118 -8.84 -6.92 11.15
CA VAL A 118 -9.47 -6.05 10.15
C VAL A 118 -8.43 -5.33 9.29
N GLY A 119 -7.33 -4.88 9.88
CA GLY A 119 -6.23 -4.22 9.18
C GLY A 119 -5.52 -5.16 8.20
N ILE A 120 -5.29 -6.42 8.58
CA ILE A 120 -4.72 -7.44 7.70
C ILE A 120 -5.67 -7.70 6.52
N PHE A 121 -6.97 -7.89 6.77
CA PHE A 121 -7.94 -8.05 5.67
C PHE A 121 -7.98 -6.83 4.75
N ALA A 122 -7.93 -5.62 5.31
CA ALA A 122 -7.92 -4.39 4.54
C ALA A 122 -6.66 -4.24 3.68
N SER A 123 -5.47 -4.58 4.18
CA SER A 123 -4.22 -4.50 3.41
C SER A 123 -4.23 -5.43 2.19
N TRP A 124 -4.70 -6.66 2.36
CA TRP A 124 -4.89 -7.61 1.25
C TRP A 124 -6.00 -7.18 0.28
N ALA A 125 -7.08 -6.58 0.77
CA ALA A 125 -8.10 -6.00 -0.09
C ALA A 125 -7.55 -4.88 -0.98
N ILE A 126 -6.66 -4.01 -0.46
CA ILE A 126 -5.98 -2.98 -1.26
C ILE A 126 -5.16 -3.62 -2.38
N VAL A 127 -4.44 -4.72 -2.11
CA VAL A 127 -3.69 -5.48 -3.13
C VAL A 127 -4.64 -5.97 -4.21
N LEU A 128 -5.70 -6.70 -3.86
CA LEU A 128 -6.65 -7.25 -4.82
C LEU A 128 -7.31 -6.15 -5.68
N LEU A 129 -7.75 -5.05 -5.05
CA LEU A 129 -8.35 -3.92 -5.77
C LEU A 129 -7.35 -3.23 -6.70
N SER A 130 -6.09 -3.13 -6.30
CA SER A 130 -5.03 -2.55 -7.14
C SER A 130 -4.71 -3.44 -8.35
N VAL A 131 -4.69 -4.77 -8.17
CA VAL A 131 -4.51 -5.74 -9.27
C VAL A 131 -5.67 -5.65 -10.27
N LEU A 132 -6.91 -5.61 -9.78
CA LEU A 132 -8.09 -5.41 -10.63
C LEU A 132 -8.00 -4.08 -11.39
N GLY A 133 -7.58 -3.00 -10.72
CA GLY A 133 -7.34 -1.70 -11.35
C GLY A 133 -6.29 -1.75 -12.47
N VAL A 134 -5.19 -2.48 -12.28
CA VAL A 134 -4.16 -2.71 -13.30
C VAL A 134 -4.74 -3.47 -14.49
N GLN A 135 -5.48 -4.56 -14.25
CA GLN A 135 -6.07 -5.39 -15.31
C GLN A 135 -7.07 -4.58 -16.17
N VAL A 136 -7.98 -3.85 -15.53
CA VAL A 136 -8.97 -2.99 -16.22
C VAL A 136 -8.26 -1.90 -17.02
N SER A 137 -7.23 -1.27 -16.43
CA SER A 137 -6.48 -0.20 -17.10
C SER A 137 -5.66 -0.71 -18.28
N ALA A 138 -5.04 -1.90 -18.15
CA ALA A 138 -4.27 -2.53 -19.20
C ALA A 138 -5.16 -2.97 -20.38
N GLY A 139 -6.30 -3.61 -20.09
CA GLY A 139 -7.26 -4.03 -21.11
C GLY A 139 -7.90 -2.84 -21.85
N GLY A 140 -8.06 -1.70 -21.16
CA GLY A 140 -8.60 -0.47 -21.74
C GLY A 140 -7.59 0.42 -22.47
N GLY A 141 -6.29 0.10 -22.48
CA GLY A 141 -5.26 0.95 -23.07
C GLY A 141 -5.16 2.33 -22.40
N VAL A 142 -5.42 2.38 -21.10
CA VAL A 142 -5.63 3.64 -20.36
C VAL A 142 -4.30 4.37 -20.10
N ARG A 143 -4.28 5.67 -20.40
CA ARG A 143 -3.16 6.56 -20.04
C ARG A 143 -3.12 6.67 -18.50
N GLY A 144 -2.07 6.14 -17.88
CA GLY A 144 -1.97 6.08 -16.41
C GLY A 144 -1.79 4.69 -15.82
N VAL A 145 -1.76 3.64 -16.65
CA VAL A 145 -1.49 2.26 -16.20
C VAL A 145 -0.22 2.14 -15.35
N HIS A 146 0.82 2.93 -15.64
CA HIS A 146 2.06 2.94 -14.87
C HIS A 146 1.85 3.40 -13.41
N HIS A 147 0.92 4.33 -13.15
CA HIS A 147 0.54 4.71 -11.80
C HIS A 147 -0.16 3.56 -11.08
N MET A 148 -1.05 2.83 -11.76
CA MET A 148 -1.74 1.66 -11.20
C MET A 148 -0.76 0.53 -10.84
N VAL A 149 0.21 0.25 -11.71
CA VAL A 149 1.25 -0.75 -11.44
C VAL A 149 2.10 -0.32 -10.25
N SER A 150 2.48 0.97 -10.18
CA SER A 150 3.20 1.50 -9.03
C SER A 150 2.36 1.37 -7.75
N THR A 151 1.07 1.69 -7.78
CA THR A 151 0.15 1.47 -6.65
C THR A 151 0.13 0.01 -6.23
N CYS A 152 0.05 -0.93 -7.17
CA CYS A 152 0.06 -2.37 -6.87
C CYS A 152 1.34 -2.81 -6.13
N LEU A 153 2.50 -2.28 -6.54
CA LEU A 153 3.77 -2.57 -5.85
C LEU A 153 3.78 -2.00 -4.43
N TRP A 154 3.27 -0.78 -4.23
CA TRP A 154 3.12 -0.18 -2.89
C TRP A 154 2.16 -0.98 -2.02
N ALA A 155 1.01 -1.37 -2.58
CA ALA A 155 0.02 -2.19 -1.89
C ALA A 155 0.60 -3.54 -1.45
N LEU A 156 1.38 -4.19 -2.31
CA LEU A 156 2.02 -5.46 -1.99
C LEU A 156 3.02 -5.30 -0.84
N GLY A 157 3.86 -4.26 -0.87
CA GLY A 157 4.76 -3.94 0.24
C GLY A 157 4.00 -3.72 1.55
N ILE A 158 2.90 -2.95 1.51
CA ILE A 158 2.06 -2.71 2.70
C ILE A 158 1.49 -4.03 3.23
N ALA A 159 0.94 -4.90 2.38
CA ALA A 159 0.36 -6.17 2.81
C ALA A 159 1.41 -7.11 3.42
N ILE A 160 2.61 -7.16 2.84
CA ILE A 160 3.72 -7.95 3.38
C ILE A 160 4.12 -7.45 4.77
N PHE A 161 4.33 -6.14 4.96
CA PHE A 161 4.74 -5.62 6.26
C PHE A 161 3.60 -5.55 7.29
N ALA A 162 2.35 -5.44 6.86
CA ALA A 162 1.21 -5.43 7.77
C ALA A 162 0.89 -6.81 8.35
N THR A 163 1.20 -7.88 7.61
CA THR A 163 0.86 -9.26 8.01
C THR A 163 1.90 -9.80 9.00
N PRO A 164 1.48 -10.34 10.16
CA PRO A 164 2.38 -11.05 11.07
C PRO A 164 2.75 -12.43 10.49
N TRP A 165 4.03 -12.64 10.21
CA TRP A 165 4.48 -13.85 9.50
C TRP A 165 4.80 -15.02 10.42
N GLU A 166 4.88 -14.82 11.73
CA GLU A 166 5.35 -15.83 12.69
C GLU A 166 4.52 -17.13 12.63
N GLY A 167 3.21 -17.02 12.41
CA GLY A 167 2.33 -18.19 12.30
C GLY A 167 2.50 -18.99 11.00
N ALA A 168 2.99 -18.36 9.92
CA ALA A 168 3.16 -18.99 8.62
C ALA A 168 4.61 -19.43 8.38
N LEU A 169 5.57 -18.64 8.87
CA LEU A 169 7.00 -18.78 8.68
C LEU A 169 7.69 -18.53 10.03
N PRO A 170 7.91 -19.58 10.84
CA PRO A 170 8.50 -19.44 12.18
C PRO A 170 9.91 -18.82 12.19
N SER A 171 10.60 -18.85 11.05
CA SER A 171 11.93 -18.26 10.85
C SER A 171 11.91 -16.95 10.06
N SER A 172 10.74 -16.33 9.90
CA SER A 172 10.63 -15.05 9.20
C SER A 172 11.39 -13.97 9.96
N PRO A 173 12.34 -13.25 9.32
CA PRO A 173 12.96 -12.08 9.93
C PRO A 173 12.03 -10.86 9.97
N ILE A 174 10.81 -10.98 9.43
CA ILE A 174 9.82 -9.90 9.36
C ILE A 174 8.71 -10.25 10.36
N PRO A 175 8.66 -9.59 11.54
CA PRO A 175 7.64 -9.86 12.56
C PRO A 175 6.24 -9.43 12.08
N GLY A 176 6.18 -8.37 11.26
CA GLY A 176 4.92 -7.73 10.86
C GLY A 176 4.53 -6.61 11.83
N VAL A 177 3.55 -5.79 11.43
CA VAL A 177 3.10 -4.62 12.23
C VAL A 177 1.87 -4.92 13.06
N LEU A 178 0.88 -5.62 12.50
CA LEU A 178 -0.40 -5.86 13.15
C LEU A 178 -0.34 -7.11 14.03
N VAL A 179 0.50 -7.03 15.06
CA VAL A 179 0.77 -8.12 16.01
C VAL A 179 -0.35 -8.24 17.05
N HIS A 180 -0.45 -9.44 17.64
CA HIS A 180 -1.43 -9.72 18.69
C HIS A 180 -1.13 -8.93 19.96
N TYR A 181 -2.17 -8.62 20.73
CA TYR A 181 -1.99 -7.83 21.95
C TYR A 181 -1.02 -8.47 22.95
N ALA A 182 -0.99 -9.80 23.02
CA ALA A 182 -0.06 -10.57 23.85
C ALA A 182 1.41 -10.26 23.54
N GLU A 183 1.75 -10.14 22.26
CA GLU A 183 3.11 -9.88 21.78
C GLU A 183 3.54 -8.43 22.09
N VAL A 184 2.60 -7.47 22.02
CA VAL A 184 2.83 -6.09 22.46
C VAL A 184 3.19 -6.03 23.94
N ILE A 185 2.58 -6.88 24.79
CA ILE A 185 2.92 -6.95 26.22
C ILE A 185 4.37 -7.37 26.40
N GLU A 186 4.74 -8.45 25.72
CA GLU A 186 6.04 -9.08 25.86
C GLU A 186 7.15 -8.14 25.38
N THR A 187 7.01 -7.60 24.17
CA THR A 187 7.97 -6.65 23.59
C THR A 187 8.07 -5.36 24.40
N SER A 188 6.95 -4.86 24.95
CA SER A 188 6.97 -3.70 25.85
C SER A 188 7.69 -4.01 27.17
N ALA A 189 7.47 -5.19 27.76
CA ALA A 189 8.15 -5.59 28.99
C ALA A 189 9.67 -5.72 28.80
N GLN A 190 10.11 -6.26 27.65
CA GLN A 190 11.52 -6.30 27.27
C GLN A 190 12.10 -4.89 27.10
N ALA A 191 11.37 -3.99 26.42
CA ALA A 191 11.79 -2.60 26.24
C ALA A 191 11.95 -1.86 27.58
N SER A 192 11.05 -2.09 28.55
CA SER A 192 11.14 -1.50 29.90
C SER A 192 12.36 -1.95 30.69
N GLN A 193 12.92 -3.12 30.36
CA GLN A 193 14.19 -3.61 30.94
C GLN A 193 15.42 -3.02 30.23
N HIS A 194 15.24 -2.00 29.38
CA HIS A 194 16.26 -1.40 28.52
C HIS A 194 16.87 -2.36 27.49
N VAL A 195 16.19 -3.47 27.23
CA VAL A 195 16.58 -4.47 26.24
C VAL A 195 15.79 -4.16 24.95
N HIS A 196 16.48 -3.99 23.82
CA HIS A 196 15.85 -3.77 22.50
C HIS A 196 14.93 -2.53 22.36
N VAL A 197 15.16 -1.44 23.12
CA VAL A 197 14.32 -0.22 23.08
C VAL A 197 14.17 0.36 21.66
N VAL A 198 15.27 0.48 20.91
CA VAL A 198 15.24 1.05 19.54
C VAL A 198 14.40 0.18 18.61
N GLU A 199 14.55 -1.13 18.71
CA GLU A 199 13.79 -2.10 17.92
C GLU A 199 12.30 -2.03 18.25
N PHE A 200 11.95 -1.94 19.53
CA PHE A 200 10.57 -1.72 19.98
C PHE A 200 9.93 -0.46 19.37
N PHE A 201 10.63 0.69 19.39
CA PHE A 201 10.11 1.92 18.79
C PHE A 201 9.99 1.84 17.27
N LEU A 202 10.97 1.21 16.62
CA LEU A 202 10.96 1.04 15.17
C LEU A 202 9.79 0.15 14.73
N SER A 203 9.58 -0.99 15.39
CA SER A 203 8.52 -1.94 15.03
C SER A 203 7.13 -1.45 15.39
N ASN A 204 6.94 -0.84 16.56
CA ASN A 204 5.60 -0.52 17.07
C ASN A 204 5.12 0.92 16.75
N PHE A 205 6.02 1.85 16.41
CA PHE A 205 5.64 3.23 16.08
C PHE A 205 6.06 3.63 14.67
N VAL A 206 7.35 3.50 14.34
CA VAL A 206 7.87 3.99 13.05
C VAL A 206 7.31 3.18 11.89
N LEU A 207 7.34 1.86 11.99
CA LEU A 207 6.86 0.98 10.93
C LEU A 207 5.36 1.18 10.64
N PRO A 208 4.42 1.12 11.62
CA PRO A 208 3.01 1.44 11.36
C PRO A 208 2.81 2.85 10.79
N ALA A 209 3.52 3.87 11.27
CA ALA A 209 3.46 5.22 10.70
C ALA A 209 3.92 5.26 9.23
N THR A 210 4.98 4.53 8.88
CA THR A 210 5.43 4.41 7.49
C THR A 210 4.42 3.67 6.60
N LEU A 211 3.73 2.66 7.13
CA LEU A 211 2.63 1.98 6.41
C LEU A 211 1.44 2.90 6.19
N MET A 212 1.09 3.73 7.18
CA MET A 212 0.06 4.77 7.02
C MET A 212 0.42 5.75 5.90
N ALA A 213 1.66 6.25 5.88
CA ALA A 213 2.15 7.11 4.81
C ALA A 213 2.15 6.38 3.44
N GLY A 214 2.57 5.12 3.41
CA GLY A 214 2.52 4.27 2.22
C GLY A 214 1.10 4.09 1.69
N ALA A 215 0.11 3.89 2.56
CA ALA A 215 -1.29 3.78 2.18
C ALA A 215 -1.84 5.08 1.58
N LEU A 216 -1.42 6.25 2.10
CA LEU A 216 -1.74 7.55 1.51
C LEU A 216 -1.08 7.73 0.13
N VAL A 217 0.19 7.34 -0.04
CA VAL A 217 0.87 7.36 -1.35
C VAL A 217 0.17 6.43 -2.35
N CYS A 218 -0.22 5.23 -1.90
CA CYS A 218 -0.97 4.25 -2.68
C CYS A 218 -2.29 4.83 -3.20
N SER A 219 -3.10 5.41 -2.31
CA SER A 219 -4.37 6.04 -2.69
C SER A 219 -4.17 7.23 -3.65
N TRP A 220 -3.17 8.08 -3.41
CA TRP A 220 -2.87 9.22 -4.28
C TRP A 220 -2.48 8.78 -5.68
N LYS A 221 -1.57 7.80 -5.80
CA LYS A 221 -1.16 7.25 -7.10
C LYS A 221 -2.31 6.56 -7.82
N PHE A 222 -3.16 5.82 -7.09
CA PHE A 222 -4.33 5.20 -7.70
C PHE A 222 -5.30 6.25 -8.25
N CYS A 223 -5.58 7.31 -7.48
CA CYS A 223 -6.43 8.42 -7.92
C CYS A 223 -5.86 9.09 -9.17
N LYS A 224 -4.56 9.37 -9.21
CA LYS A 224 -3.89 9.91 -10.40
C LYS A 224 -3.99 8.98 -11.61
N GLY A 225 -3.87 7.67 -11.40
CA GLY A 225 -4.04 6.67 -12.44
C GLY A 225 -5.47 6.66 -13.00
N VAL A 226 -6.48 6.73 -12.13
CA VAL A 226 -7.89 6.78 -12.54
C VAL A 226 -8.17 8.08 -13.29
N GLU A 227 -7.72 9.21 -12.77
CA GLU A 227 -7.95 10.54 -13.36
C GLU A 227 -7.31 10.63 -14.74
N ALA A 228 -6.06 10.20 -14.90
CA ALA A 228 -5.41 10.14 -16.21
C ALA A 228 -6.17 9.26 -17.22
N GLY A 229 -6.90 8.26 -16.73
CA GLY A 229 -7.76 7.41 -17.55
C GLY A 229 -9.13 7.99 -17.88
N MET A 230 -9.68 8.81 -16.99
CA MET A 230 -10.94 9.52 -17.22
C MET A 230 -10.75 10.68 -18.20
N TYR A 231 -9.60 11.35 -18.17
CA TYR A 231 -9.22 12.35 -19.18
C TYR A 231 -8.73 11.69 -20.47
N LEU A 232 -9.56 10.83 -21.06
CA LEU A 232 -9.49 10.66 -22.50
C LEU A 232 -9.88 12.02 -23.11
N PRO A 233 -8.97 12.69 -23.85
CA PRO A 233 -9.37 13.87 -24.60
C PRO A 233 -10.60 13.50 -25.43
N GLN A 234 -11.54 14.44 -25.57
CA GLN A 234 -12.68 14.35 -26.49
C GLN A 234 -12.25 13.54 -27.71
N ALA A 235 -13.07 12.54 -28.09
CA ALA A 235 -12.79 11.58 -29.16
C ALA A 235 -11.85 12.21 -30.16
N THR A 236 -10.62 11.68 -30.27
CA THR A 236 -9.62 12.29 -31.14
C THR A 236 -10.28 12.56 -32.49
N PRO A 237 -9.95 13.65 -33.21
CA PRO A 237 -10.60 13.93 -34.49
C PRO A 237 -10.54 12.72 -35.45
N PHE A 238 -9.55 11.83 -35.25
CA PHE A 238 -9.50 10.50 -35.84
C PHE A 238 -10.60 9.54 -35.33
N ASP A 239 -10.78 9.34 -34.02
CA ASP A 239 -11.90 8.56 -33.46
C ASP A 239 -13.25 9.10 -33.94
N ILE A 240 -13.43 10.44 -34.00
CA ILE A 240 -14.66 11.06 -34.52
C ILE A 240 -14.82 10.76 -36.02
N ALA A 241 -13.73 10.85 -36.80
CA ALA A 241 -13.77 10.53 -38.22
C ALA A 241 -14.09 9.04 -38.48
N VAL A 242 -13.50 8.14 -37.69
CA VAL A 242 -13.76 6.69 -37.75
C VAL A 242 -15.18 6.37 -37.30
N ASP A 243 -15.65 6.93 -36.19
CA ASP A 243 -17.03 6.73 -35.73
C ASP A 243 -18.04 7.31 -36.75
N LYS A 244 -17.70 8.43 -37.40
CA LYS A 244 -18.51 9.01 -38.48
C LYS A 244 -18.51 8.10 -39.71
N GLU A 245 -17.38 7.56 -40.13
CA GLU A 245 -17.28 6.63 -41.26
C GLU A 245 -18.02 5.32 -40.97
N ILE A 246 -17.90 4.78 -39.75
CA ILE A 246 -18.66 3.59 -39.31
C ILE A 246 -20.17 3.89 -39.25
N ALA A 247 -20.56 5.06 -38.77
CA ALA A 247 -21.96 5.48 -38.74
C ALA A 247 -22.52 5.67 -40.16
N GLU A 248 -21.74 6.23 -41.08
CA GLU A 248 -22.08 6.34 -42.50
C GLU A 248 -22.17 4.97 -43.18
N ILE A 249 -21.29 4.02 -42.84
CA ILE A 249 -21.34 2.62 -43.30
C ILE A 249 -22.56 1.87 -42.74
N ARG A 250 -23.03 2.24 -41.54
CA ARG A 250 -24.18 1.60 -40.89
C ARG A 250 -25.51 2.21 -41.33
N ALA A 251 -25.54 3.52 -41.56
CA ALA A 251 -26.73 4.25 -42.01
C ALA A 251 -26.92 4.14 -43.53
N GLY A 252 -25.82 4.15 -44.28
CA GLY A 252 -25.80 3.70 -45.66
C GLY A 252 -25.98 2.20 -45.66
N ASN A 253 -27.11 1.71 -46.15
CA ASN A 253 -27.40 0.29 -46.26
C ASN A 253 -26.44 -0.32 -47.33
N ILE A 254 -25.16 -0.56 -47.01
CA ILE A 254 -24.11 -1.09 -47.90
C ILE A 254 -24.33 -2.60 -48.11
N SER A 255 -25.53 -2.98 -48.51
CA SER A 255 -25.77 -4.28 -49.15
C SER A 255 -25.29 -4.28 -50.62
N GLY A 256 -24.92 -3.11 -51.17
CA GLY A 256 -24.55 -2.96 -52.59
C GLY A 256 -23.12 -2.52 -52.92
N MET A 257 -22.32 -2.02 -51.97
CA MET A 257 -21.04 -1.34 -52.27
C MET A 257 -19.78 -1.93 -51.61
N GLY A 258 -19.92 -3.00 -50.81
CA GLY A 258 -18.81 -3.63 -50.07
C GLY A 258 -17.73 -4.32 -50.92
N GLY A 259 -18.00 -4.57 -52.21
CA GLY A 259 -17.03 -5.22 -53.09
C GLY A 259 -15.87 -4.33 -53.57
N ARG A 260 -16.03 -3.00 -53.55
CA ARG A 260 -15.05 -2.08 -54.16
C ARG A 260 -14.05 -1.49 -53.17
N THR A 261 -14.46 -1.22 -51.94
CA THR A 261 -13.57 -0.67 -50.89
C THR A 261 -12.64 -1.73 -50.29
N ALA A 262 -13.10 -2.99 -50.16
CA ALA A 262 -12.26 -4.11 -49.78
C ALA A 262 -11.12 -4.36 -50.80
N GLY A 263 -11.38 -4.17 -52.09
CA GLY A 263 -10.37 -4.27 -53.15
C GLY A 263 -9.30 -3.17 -53.08
N ALA A 264 -9.68 -1.94 -52.69
CA ALA A 264 -8.75 -0.83 -52.54
C ALA A 264 -7.80 -1.03 -51.34
N LEU A 265 -8.31 -1.52 -50.20
CA LEU A 265 -7.49 -1.82 -49.03
C LEU A 265 -6.55 -3.02 -49.28
N ASN A 266 -7.03 -4.06 -49.98
CA ASN A 266 -6.19 -5.20 -50.34
C ASN A 266 -5.09 -4.81 -51.34
N ASN A 267 -5.38 -3.93 -52.30
CA ASN A 267 -4.37 -3.37 -53.20
C ASN A 267 -3.36 -2.47 -52.47
N ALA A 268 -3.78 -1.68 -51.48
CA ALA A 268 -2.86 -0.86 -50.69
C ALA A 268 -1.93 -1.71 -49.81
N MET A 269 -2.44 -2.80 -49.22
CA MET A 269 -1.63 -3.76 -48.47
C MET A 269 -0.69 -4.56 -49.39
N ALA A 270 -1.15 -4.99 -50.57
CA ALA A 270 -0.32 -5.68 -51.55
C ALA A 270 0.79 -4.78 -52.11
N LYS A 271 0.51 -3.48 -52.32
CA LYS A 271 1.51 -2.51 -52.80
C LYS A 271 2.57 -2.21 -51.74
N LYS A 272 2.18 -2.18 -50.45
CA LYS A 272 3.12 -2.04 -49.33
C LYS A 272 4.03 -3.26 -49.16
N SER A 273 3.54 -4.48 -49.43
CA SER A 273 4.39 -5.68 -49.45
C SER A 273 5.33 -5.76 -50.66
N ALA A 274 5.03 -5.05 -51.75
CA ALA A 274 5.90 -5.00 -52.93
C ALA A 274 7.03 -3.95 -52.81
N GLU A 275 6.87 -2.95 -51.95
CA GLU A 275 7.84 -1.85 -51.77
C GLU A 275 8.85 -2.11 -50.63
N ASP A 276 8.70 -3.22 -49.89
CA ASP A 276 9.62 -3.66 -48.82
C ASP A 276 10.71 -4.64 -49.33
N THR A 277 10.94 -4.69 -50.65
CA THR A 277 12.20 -5.19 -51.21
C THR A 277 13.23 -4.07 -51.20
N GLY A 278 13.59 -3.63 -49.99
CA GLY A 278 14.73 -2.76 -49.76
C GLY A 278 16.06 -3.47 -50.06
N PRO A 279 17.12 -2.71 -50.39
CA PRO A 279 18.40 -3.23 -50.87
C PRO A 279 19.13 -4.10 -49.85
N SER A 280 19.91 -5.07 -50.37
CA SER A 280 20.79 -5.98 -49.62
C SER A 280 21.54 -5.29 -48.48
N VAL A 281 21.57 -5.97 -47.32
CA VAL A 281 22.13 -5.53 -46.03
C VAL A 281 23.68 -5.45 -46.03
N GLU A 282 24.35 -5.55 -47.18
CA GLU A 282 25.82 -5.62 -47.24
C GLU A 282 26.58 -4.28 -47.11
N ASP A 283 25.91 -3.12 -47.17
CA ASP A 283 26.60 -1.81 -47.16
C ASP A 283 26.45 -0.97 -45.88
N ALA A 284 25.86 -1.50 -44.80
CA ALA A 284 25.49 -0.71 -43.61
C ALA A 284 26.50 -0.77 -42.43
N PHE A 285 27.77 -1.10 -42.67
CA PHE A 285 28.82 -0.87 -41.66
C PHE A 285 29.62 0.38 -42.02
N PRO A 286 29.41 1.51 -41.32
CA PRO A 286 30.24 2.69 -41.50
C PRO A 286 31.66 2.40 -41.00
N ASP A 287 32.61 2.38 -41.94
CA ASP A 287 34.04 2.37 -41.68
C ASP A 287 34.41 3.57 -40.78
N LYS A 288 34.80 3.28 -39.54
CA LYS A 288 35.07 4.27 -38.48
C LYS A 288 36.40 5.02 -38.64
N ASN A 289 37.15 4.77 -39.74
CA ASN A 289 38.51 5.30 -39.91
C ASN A 289 38.67 6.36 -41.01
N LYS A 290 37.63 7.17 -41.30
CA LYS A 290 37.80 8.38 -42.13
C LYS A 290 38.08 9.64 -41.28
N PRO A 291 39.33 10.11 -41.19
CA PRO A 291 39.64 11.39 -40.56
C PRO A 291 39.15 12.53 -41.46
N GLY A 292 38.12 13.26 -41.02
CA GLY A 292 37.63 14.47 -41.71
C GLY A 292 36.13 14.68 -41.74
N ALA A 293 35.32 13.80 -41.12
CA ALA A 293 33.88 14.01 -41.03
C ALA A 293 33.57 15.17 -40.06
N LYS A 294 33.03 16.27 -40.60
CA LYS A 294 32.52 17.40 -39.82
C LYS A 294 31.40 16.93 -38.89
N PRO A 295 31.31 17.46 -37.65
CA PRO A 295 30.29 17.05 -36.70
C PRO A 295 28.90 17.36 -37.28
N SER A 296 28.09 16.33 -37.44
CA SER A 296 26.68 16.47 -37.82
C SER A 296 25.98 17.29 -36.75
N GLU A 297 25.40 18.42 -37.16
CA GLU A 297 24.54 19.25 -36.31
C GLU A 297 23.52 18.37 -35.60
N GLU A 298 23.63 18.40 -34.28
CA GLU A 298 22.72 17.81 -33.33
C GLU A 298 21.30 18.33 -33.63
N ARG A 299 20.47 17.50 -34.25
CA ARG A 299 19.04 17.79 -34.42
C ARG A 299 18.41 17.88 -33.04
N LYS A 300 18.39 19.10 -32.51
CA LYS A 300 17.65 19.50 -31.33
C LYS A 300 16.17 19.26 -31.62
N TRP A 301 15.64 18.16 -31.09
CA TRP A 301 14.22 17.88 -31.10
C TRP A 301 13.53 18.98 -30.30
N VAL A 302 12.97 19.97 -31.01
CA VAL A 302 12.12 21.01 -30.43
C VAL A 302 10.86 20.29 -29.95
N SER A 303 10.75 20.10 -28.64
CA SER A 303 9.54 19.57 -28.03
C SER A 303 8.40 20.56 -28.33
N HIS A 304 7.28 20.06 -28.84
CA HIS A 304 6.13 20.87 -29.21
C HIS A 304 5.40 21.50 -27.98
N ASN A 305 5.96 21.36 -26.77
CA ASN A 305 5.40 21.86 -25.52
C ASN A 305 5.81 23.30 -25.17
N ASP A 306 6.74 23.92 -25.91
CA ASP A 306 7.18 25.29 -25.59
C ASP A 306 6.35 26.41 -26.25
N ARG A 307 5.18 26.09 -26.84
CA ARG A 307 4.39 27.05 -27.64
C ARG A 307 3.22 27.74 -26.93
N GLU A 308 2.98 27.50 -25.63
CA GLU A 308 1.83 28.10 -24.92
C GLU A 308 2.16 28.84 -23.60
N ALA A 309 3.40 29.25 -23.38
CA ALA A 309 3.75 30.16 -22.28
C ALA A 309 3.84 31.61 -22.78
N GLY A 310 2.71 32.24 -23.12
CA GLY A 310 2.77 33.65 -23.53
C GLY A 310 1.48 34.32 -23.93
N LYS A 311 0.47 34.42 -23.05
CA LYS A 311 -0.48 35.55 -23.00
C LYS A 311 -1.08 35.72 -21.59
N PRO A 312 -0.68 36.74 -20.81
CA PRO A 312 -1.53 37.28 -19.75
C PRO A 312 -2.53 38.25 -20.39
N ASN A 313 -3.77 37.79 -20.62
CA ASN A 313 -4.86 38.73 -20.92
C ASN A 313 -5.39 39.26 -19.59
N MET A 314 -4.90 40.45 -19.22
CA MET A 314 -5.55 41.31 -18.23
C MET A 314 -6.89 41.78 -18.81
N SER A 315 -8.00 41.20 -18.36
CA SER A 315 -9.30 41.86 -18.41
C SER A 315 -9.77 42.10 -16.98
N ASN A 316 -9.48 43.32 -16.56
CA ASN A 316 -9.98 44.04 -15.42
C ASN A 316 -11.52 44.16 -15.53
N ASP A 317 -12.28 43.32 -14.83
CA ASP A 317 -13.71 43.54 -14.63
C ASP A 317 -14.03 43.53 -13.14
N GLY A 318 -14.26 44.74 -12.64
CA GLY A 318 -14.59 45.02 -11.26
C GLY A 318 -16.00 44.55 -10.91
N PHE A 319 -16.08 43.67 -9.92
CA PHE A 319 -17.33 43.44 -9.19
C PHE A 319 -17.36 44.30 -7.92
N ARG A 320 -18.06 45.43 -8.05
CA ARG A 320 -18.61 46.20 -6.92
C ARG A 320 -19.51 45.27 -6.09
N ARG A 321 -19.30 45.23 -4.77
CA ARG A 321 -20.32 44.74 -3.83
C ARG A 321 -21.19 45.93 -3.40
N PRO A 322 -22.53 45.80 -3.37
CA PRO A 322 -23.37 46.70 -2.61
C PRO A 322 -23.32 46.35 -1.12
N LEU A 323 -23.48 47.41 -0.32
CA LEU A 323 -23.62 47.45 1.14
C LEU A 323 -24.86 46.68 1.62
#